data_AF-A0A9E1MBV4-F1
#
_entry.id   AF-A0A9E1MBV4-F1
#
_cell.length_a   1.000
_cell.length_b   1.000
_cell.length_c   1.000
_cell.angle_alpha   90.00
_cell.angle_beta   90.00
_cell.angle_gamma   90.00
#
_symmetry.space_group_name_H-M   'P 1'
#
loop_
_entity.id
_entity.type
_entity.pdbx_description
1 polymer ?
#
loop_
_entity_poly.entity_id
_entity_poly.type
_entity_poly.pdbx_seq_one_letter_code
_entity_poly.pdbx_strand_id
1 'polypeptide(L)'
;LSMTQKADGRWEMTSYEIVPVTTDIDQDAETQNTIDQFMDTVDTDYLAQFGYTKDQVLAENDVDFSTQKDLENIHEEHNLGDIMSDAYVYAVENAVDYDGVPVDVAVVPSGTVRDTYAKGDITVEQVFNSFSLGIGADGVPGYPLISVYLTGKELKTAAEIDASVSDFMTTARLYCSGLDFTYNPNRMILNKVTDVYLDDGTQRIELEDDKLYRVVADLYSGQMLSAVTDMSYGLLSLVPKYADGTPIEDFEDVIITENGKELKAWDAIARYMESFEDTDGDGIANVPEYYSTTHYRKQVDDSRNIVDLVKNPNKFTAIIVGVIAVLILLVIFIIVLIKKIVKKVKSRKMKK
;
A
#
# COMPACT_ATOMS: atom_id res chain seq x y z
N LEU A 1 -9.78 36.51 12.20
CA LEU A 1 -11.24 36.35 12.38
C LEU A 1 -11.78 37.55 13.15
N SER A 2 -13.01 37.96 12.88
CA SER A 2 -13.68 39.07 13.57
C SER A 2 -14.98 38.58 14.20
N MET A 3 -15.24 38.99 15.43
CA MET A 3 -16.46 38.63 16.16
C MET A 3 -17.12 39.86 16.76
N THR A 4 -18.44 39.82 16.86
CA THR A 4 -19.25 40.81 17.56
C THR A 4 -20.01 40.14 18.69
N GLN A 5 -19.97 40.74 19.89
CA GLN A 5 -20.75 40.25 21.03
C GLN A 5 -22.21 40.72 20.92
N LYS A 6 -23.13 39.77 21.01
CA LYS A 6 -24.58 40.00 21.05
C LYS A 6 -25.00 40.51 22.43
N ALA A 7 -26.19 41.12 22.51
CA ALA A 7 -26.77 41.63 23.75
C ALA A 7 -27.05 40.54 24.81
N ASP A 8 -27.19 39.27 24.39
CA ASP A 8 -27.33 38.11 25.28
C ASP A 8 -25.98 37.58 25.79
N GLY A 9 -24.87 38.27 25.49
CA GLY A 9 -23.52 37.93 25.88
C GLY A 9 -22.83 36.91 24.97
N ARG A 10 -23.54 36.30 24.00
CA ARG A 10 -22.96 35.34 23.06
C ARG A 10 -22.20 36.05 21.94
N TRP A 11 -21.16 35.42 21.41
CA TRP A 11 -20.38 35.96 20.31
C TRP A 11 -20.88 35.42 18.97
N GLU A 12 -20.88 36.27 17.95
CA GLU A 12 -21.18 35.91 16.56
C GLU A 12 -19.98 36.26 15.68
N MET A 13 -19.55 35.31 14.87
CA MET A 13 -18.50 35.53 13.88
C MET A 13 -19.05 36.42 12.76
N THR A 14 -18.39 37.54 12.51
CA THR A 14 -18.80 38.52 11.48
C THR A 14 -18.03 38.34 10.19
N SER A 15 -16.74 38.00 10.28
CA SER A 15 -15.92 37.65 9.13
C SER A 15 -14.74 36.77 9.55
N TYR A 16 -14.22 36.02 8.60
CA TYR A 16 -12.91 35.38 8.73
C TYR A 16 -12.22 35.39 7.38
N GLU A 17 -10.90 35.29 7.43
CA GLU A 17 -10.03 35.14 6.28
C GLU A 17 -8.92 34.17 6.70
N ILE A 18 -8.54 33.28 5.80
CA ILE A 18 -7.38 32.40 5.97
C ILE A 18 -6.20 33.14 5.38
N VAL A 19 -5.20 33.44 6.19
CA VAL A 19 -3.96 34.04 5.72
C VAL A 19 -3.04 32.89 5.31
N PRO A 20 -2.71 32.73 4.01
CA PRO A 20 -1.77 31.71 3.58
C PRO A 20 -0.39 32.04 4.15
N VAL A 21 0.30 31.03 4.67
CA VAL A 21 1.70 31.15 5.09
C VAL A 21 2.56 30.93 3.84
N THR A 22 3.11 32.01 3.30
CA THR A 22 3.98 32.01 2.09
C THR A 22 5.36 32.54 2.42
N THR A 23 6.30 32.42 1.47
CA THR A 23 7.65 32.99 1.58
C THR A 23 7.69 34.51 1.60
N ASP A 24 6.58 35.18 1.31
CA ASP A 24 6.47 36.66 1.41
C ASP A 24 6.29 37.14 2.85
N ILE A 25 6.00 36.22 3.78
CA ILE A 25 5.92 36.49 5.22
C ILE A 25 7.30 36.20 5.81
N ASP A 26 7.97 37.24 6.30
CA ASP A 26 9.27 37.11 6.94
C ASP A 26 9.19 36.15 8.14
N GLN A 27 10.17 35.25 8.23
CA GLN A 27 10.35 34.37 9.38
C GLN A 27 10.71 35.18 10.62
N ASP A 28 10.15 34.82 11.77
CA ASP A 28 10.58 35.36 13.05
C ASP A 28 11.96 34.78 13.41
N ALA A 29 12.96 35.65 13.56
CA ALA A 29 14.35 35.23 13.72
C ALA A 29 14.61 34.43 15.01
N GLU A 30 13.93 34.74 16.12
CA GLU A 30 14.09 34.00 17.38
C GLU A 30 13.49 32.59 17.28
N THR A 31 12.31 32.50 16.66
CA THR A 31 11.65 31.23 16.37
C THR A 31 12.48 30.38 15.41
N GLN A 32 13.00 30.96 14.33
CA GLN A 32 13.81 30.24 13.34
C GLN A 32 15.10 29.68 13.99
N ASN A 33 15.81 30.49 14.77
CA ASN A 33 17.00 30.02 15.49
C ASN A 33 16.69 28.84 16.44
N THR A 34 15.49 28.80 17.03
CA THR A 34 15.06 27.69 17.88
C THR A 34 14.77 26.43 17.06
N ILE A 35 14.14 26.58 15.90
CA ILE A 35 13.91 25.48 14.95
C ILE A 35 15.25 24.90 14.49
N ASP A 36 16.19 25.75 14.09
CA ASP A 36 17.51 25.33 13.62
C ASP A 36 18.26 24.50 14.69
N GLN A 37 18.19 24.89 15.96
CA GLN A 37 18.76 24.11 17.07
C GLN A 37 18.11 22.73 17.25
N PHE A 38 16.80 22.63 17.03
CA PHE A 38 16.13 21.32 17.05
C PHE A 38 16.54 20.48 15.84
N MET A 39 16.73 21.08 14.67
CA MET A 39 17.19 20.37 13.49
C MET A 39 18.65 19.91 13.63
N ASP A 40 19.52 20.69 14.29
CA ASP A 40 20.87 20.25 14.67
C ASP A 40 20.80 18.99 15.55
N THR A 41 19.83 18.93 16.47
CA THR A 41 19.62 17.74 17.32
C THR A 41 19.13 16.54 16.51
N VAL A 42 18.27 16.76 15.50
CA VAL A 42 17.83 15.70 14.59
C VAL A 42 19.03 15.10 13.84
N ASP A 43 19.94 15.94 13.35
CA ASP A 43 21.16 15.49 12.69
C ASP A 43 22.07 14.71 13.64
N THR A 44 22.38 15.25 14.82
CA THR A 44 23.37 14.64 15.72
C THR A 44 22.86 13.41 16.44
N ASP A 45 21.58 13.39 16.83
CA ASP A 45 21.05 12.38 17.74
C ASP A 45 20.27 11.30 16.98
N TYR A 46 19.67 11.61 15.84
CA TYR A 46 18.85 10.66 15.08
C TYR A 46 19.53 10.26 13.76
N LEU A 47 19.70 11.18 12.81
CA LEU A 47 20.18 10.84 11.45
C LEU A 47 21.62 10.33 11.43
N ALA A 48 22.48 10.81 12.34
CA ALA A 48 23.84 10.27 12.51
C ALA A 48 23.87 8.78 12.86
N GLN A 49 22.78 8.22 13.45
CA GLN A 49 22.70 6.79 13.71
C GLN A 49 22.58 5.94 12.43
N PHE A 50 22.12 6.56 11.34
CA PHE A 50 21.96 6.00 10.00
C PHE A 50 23.06 6.45 9.03
N GLY A 51 23.96 7.34 9.48
CA GLY A 51 25.07 7.86 8.67
C GLY A 51 24.71 9.07 7.82
N TYR A 52 23.60 9.75 8.11
CA TYR A 52 23.06 10.84 7.30
C TYR A 52 23.03 12.18 8.06
N THR A 53 22.91 13.27 7.29
CA THR A 53 22.43 14.58 7.76
C THR A 53 21.19 14.98 6.94
N LYS A 54 20.33 15.83 7.48
CA LYS A 54 19.05 16.21 6.85
C LYS A 54 19.22 16.83 5.46
N ASP A 55 20.27 17.62 5.28
CA ASP A 55 20.56 18.37 4.05
C ASP A 55 21.42 17.58 3.05
N GLN A 56 21.80 16.33 3.39
CA GLN A 56 22.55 15.49 2.45
C GLN A 56 21.66 15.18 1.24
N VAL A 57 22.17 15.48 0.06
CA VAL A 57 21.56 15.10 -1.22
C VAL A 57 21.89 13.64 -1.49
N LEU A 58 20.86 12.84 -1.70
CA LEU A 58 20.96 11.41 -1.98
C LEU A 58 21.00 11.15 -3.48
N ALA A 59 20.15 11.85 -4.24
CA ALA A 59 20.09 11.75 -5.68
C ALA A 59 19.52 13.03 -6.31
N GLU A 60 19.89 13.31 -7.55
CA GLU A 60 19.19 14.28 -8.40
C GLU A 60 18.07 13.61 -9.18
N ASN A 61 16.92 14.29 -9.28
CA ASN A 61 15.72 13.75 -9.89
C ASN A 61 15.21 14.58 -11.07
N ASP A 62 15.10 13.95 -12.24
CA ASP A 62 14.43 14.50 -13.43
C ASP A 62 13.08 13.84 -13.72
N VAL A 63 12.65 12.89 -12.88
CA VAL A 63 11.39 12.16 -13.03
C VAL A 63 10.24 12.93 -12.36
N ASP A 64 9.12 13.04 -13.07
CA ASP A 64 7.86 13.50 -12.48
C ASP A 64 7.17 12.32 -11.76
N PHE A 65 7.36 12.23 -10.45
CA PHE A 65 6.69 11.22 -9.64
C PHE A 65 5.21 11.53 -9.43
N SER A 66 4.42 10.45 -9.34
CA SER A 66 3.03 10.51 -8.90
C SER A 66 2.94 11.14 -7.51
N THR A 67 1.85 11.82 -7.19
CA THR A 67 1.66 12.39 -5.85
C THR A 67 1.17 11.34 -4.85
N GLN A 68 1.37 11.60 -3.57
CA GLN A 68 0.79 10.80 -2.47
C GLN A 68 -0.74 10.63 -2.62
N LYS A 69 -1.43 11.64 -3.17
CA LYS A 69 -2.89 11.57 -3.44
C LYS A 69 -3.23 10.72 -4.64
N ASP A 70 -2.37 10.65 -5.65
CA ASP A 70 -2.59 9.78 -6.79
C ASP A 70 -2.54 8.32 -6.32
N LEU A 71 -1.57 7.98 -5.47
CA LEU A 71 -1.48 6.66 -4.86
C LEU A 71 -2.77 6.29 -4.08
N GLU A 72 -3.37 7.24 -3.36
CA GLU A 72 -4.62 6.99 -2.64
C GLU A 72 -5.86 6.95 -3.54
N ASN A 73 -5.93 7.76 -4.60
CA ASN A 73 -7.20 8.01 -5.30
C ASN A 73 -7.29 7.40 -6.70
N ILE A 74 -6.16 7.08 -7.33
CA ILE A 74 -6.09 6.45 -8.66
C ILE A 74 -5.65 5.00 -8.47
N HIS A 75 -6.54 4.06 -8.78
CA HIS A 75 -6.27 2.64 -8.58
C HIS A 75 -5.46 2.06 -9.74
N GLU A 76 -4.25 2.55 -9.92
CA GLU A 76 -3.36 2.12 -10.99
C GLU A 76 -1.95 1.90 -10.42
N GLU A 77 -1.04 1.46 -11.27
CA GLU A 77 0.39 1.49 -10.97
C GLU A 77 0.88 2.94 -10.89
N HIS A 78 1.81 3.21 -9.99
CA HIS A 78 2.41 4.52 -9.82
C HIS A 78 3.91 4.39 -9.56
N ASN A 79 4.69 5.11 -10.35
CA ASN A 79 6.16 5.13 -10.26
C ASN A 79 6.71 5.44 -8.87
N LEU A 80 6.01 6.28 -8.07
CA LEU A 80 6.39 6.55 -6.69
C LEU A 80 6.28 5.29 -5.80
N GLY A 81 5.24 4.48 -5.99
CA GLY A 81 5.10 3.20 -5.29
C GLY A 81 6.13 2.18 -5.75
N ASP A 82 6.44 2.17 -7.05
CA ASP A 82 7.42 1.25 -7.64
C ASP A 82 8.82 1.48 -7.05
N ILE A 83 9.33 2.71 -7.07
CA ILE A 83 10.66 3.04 -6.52
C ILE A 83 10.77 2.72 -5.03
N MET A 84 9.69 2.94 -4.26
CA MET A 84 9.66 2.63 -2.83
C MET A 84 9.66 1.13 -2.57
N SER A 85 8.90 0.35 -3.35
CA SER A 85 8.89 -1.10 -3.23
C SER A 85 10.20 -1.74 -3.68
N ASP A 86 10.85 -1.19 -4.72
CA ASP A 86 12.17 -1.63 -5.18
C ASP A 86 13.24 -1.33 -4.12
N ALA A 87 13.12 -0.20 -3.42
CA ALA A 87 14.03 0.13 -2.33
C ALA A 87 14.03 -0.91 -1.20
N TYR A 88 12.88 -1.51 -0.90
CA TYR A 88 12.80 -2.58 0.11
C TYR A 88 13.56 -3.83 -0.35
N VAL A 89 13.43 -4.22 -1.62
CA VAL A 89 14.21 -5.32 -2.21
C VAL A 89 15.70 -5.00 -2.12
N TYR A 90 16.10 -3.83 -2.63
CA TYR A 90 17.49 -3.40 -2.65
C TYR A 90 18.13 -3.40 -1.26
N ALA A 91 17.47 -2.77 -0.28
CA ALA A 91 18.01 -2.63 1.06
C ALA A 91 18.19 -3.97 1.78
N VAL A 92 17.28 -4.92 1.58
CA VAL A 92 17.36 -6.26 2.17
C VAL A 92 18.47 -7.09 1.51
N GLU A 93 18.55 -7.08 0.18
CA GLU A 93 19.53 -7.88 -0.56
C GLU A 93 20.95 -7.31 -0.53
N ASN A 94 21.10 -6.02 -0.21
CA ASN A 94 22.40 -5.36 0.01
C ASN A 94 22.73 -5.13 1.48
N ALA A 95 21.92 -5.66 2.40
CA ALA A 95 22.23 -5.60 3.82
C ALA A 95 23.54 -6.35 4.13
N VAL A 96 24.33 -5.83 5.07
CA VAL A 96 25.59 -6.46 5.51
C VAL A 96 25.37 -7.90 5.98
N ASP A 97 24.23 -8.16 6.63
CA ASP A 97 23.84 -9.47 7.18
C ASP A 97 22.86 -10.22 6.26
N TYR A 98 22.84 -9.92 4.96
CA TYR A 98 21.96 -10.59 4.00
C TYR A 98 22.15 -12.11 4.03
N ASP A 99 21.04 -12.83 4.20
CA ASP A 99 20.99 -14.29 4.36
C ASP A 99 21.17 -15.07 3.05
N GLY A 100 21.27 -14.37 1.91
CA GLY A 100 21.43 -14.95 0.58
C GLY A 100 20.14 -15.48 -0.05
N VAL A 101 18.98 -15.25 0.58
CA VAL A 101 17.67 -15.65 0.04
C VAL A 101 17.02 -14.46 -0.66
N PRO A 102 16.78 -14.50 -1.97
CA PRO A 102 16.18 -13.37 -2.68
C PRO A 102 14.81 -12.97 -2.14
N VAL A 103 14.49 -11.69 -2.24
CA VAL A 103 13.15 -11.18 -1.98
C VAL A 103 12.31 -11.44 -3.23
N ASP A 104 11.31 -12.32 -3.11
CA ASP A 104 10.41 -12.60 -4.24
C ASP A 104 9.44 -11.45 -4.50
N VAL A 105 8.97 -10.78 -3.42
CA VAL A 105 8.01 -9.69 -3.49
C VAL A 105 8.32 -8.63 -2.42
N ALA A 106 8.22 -7.36 -2.76
CA ALA A 106 8.11 -6.28 -1.79
C ALA A 106 6.78 -5.55 -1.92
N VAL A 107 6.22 -5.09 -0.81
CA VAL A 107 4.92 -4.41 -0.78
C VAL A 107 4.97 -3.12 0.02
N VAL A 108 4.43 -2.06 -0.57
CA VAL A 108 4.27 -0.73 0.03
C VAL A 108 2.79 -0.31 -0.03
N PRO A 109 2.11 -0.10 1.11
CA PRO A 109 0.76 0.44 1.10
C PRO A 109 0.79 1.96 0.90
N SER A 110 -0.16 2.51 0.14
CA SER A 110 -0.34 3.98 0.01
C SER A 110 -0.46 4.68 1.36
N GLY A 111 -1.04 4.02 2.37
CA GLY A 111 -1.30 4.57 3.70
C GLY A 111 -0.06 4.92 4.50
N THR A 112 1.13 4.40 4.14
CA THR A 112 2.41 4.75 4.77
C THR A 112 3.12 5.88 4.05
N VAL A 113 2.79 6.13 2.78
CA VAL A 113 3.36 7.20 1.98
C VAL A 113 2.81 8.55 2.43
N ARG A 114 3.69 9.52 2.65
CA ARG A 114 3.36 10.85 3.19
C ARG A 114 3.73 12.02 2.28
N ASP A 115 4.63 11.80 1.33
CA ASP A 115 5.04 12.83 0.37
C ASP A 115 5.49 12.21 -0.95
N THR A 116 5.83 13.05 -1.93
CA THR A 116 6.41 12.70 -3.22
C THR A 116 7.77 13.38 -3.42
N TYR A 117 8.49 13.02 -4.47
CA TYR A 117 9.78 13.61 -4.82
C TYR A 117 9.61 14.56 -6.00
N ALA A 118 9.87 15.85 -5.75
CA ALA A 118 9.91 16.84 -6.81
C ALA A 118 11.18 16.69 -7.65
N LYS A 119 11.21 17.33 -8.82
CA LYS A 119 12.43 17.46 -9.62
C LYS A 119 13.49 18.30 -8.91
N GLY A 120 14.75 17.95 -9.14
CA GLY A 120 15.93 18.49 -8.47
C GLY A 120 16.46 17.55 -7.39
N ASP A 121 17.25 18.11 -6.49
CA ASP A 121 17.90 17.38 -5.40
C ASP A 121 16.86 16.71 -4.48
N ILE A 122 17.04 15.41 -4.24
CA ILE A 122 16.33 14.65 -3.21
C ILE A 122 17.22 14.57 -1.98
N THR A 123 16.82 15.21 -0.89
CA THR A 123 17.54 15.17 0.39
C THR A 123 17.07 14.05 1.30
N VAL A 124 17.88 13.72 2.31
CA VAL A 124 17.51 12.80 3.39
C VAL A 124 16.23 13.26 4.10
N GLU A 125 16.09 14.56 4.37
CA GLU A 125 14.86 15.10 4.98
C GLU A 125 13.62 14.80 4.14
N GLN A 126 13.70 14.95 2.82
CA GLN A 126 12.58 14.66 1.92
C GLN A 126 12.23 13.17 1.89
N VAL A 127 13.23 12.28 1.90
CA VAL A 127 13.00 10.84 2.02
C VAL A 127 12.40 10.47 3.37
N PHE A 128 12.91 11.05 4.46
CA PHE A 128 12.31 10.84 5.78
C PHE A 128 10.87 11.33 5.81
N ASN A 129 10.57 12.52 5.29
CA ASN A 129 9.23 13.07 5.25
C ASN A 129 8.26 12.19 4.45
N SER A 130 8.71 11.59 3.35
CA SER A 130 7.88 10.70 2.53
C SER A 130 7.51 9.39 3.25
N PHE A 131 8.34 8.92 4.19
CA PHE A 131 8.19 7.65 4.92
C PHE A 131 8.44 7.75 6.45
N SER A 132 7.95 8.82 7.07
CA SER A 132 8.25 9.21 8.46
C SER A 132 7.51 8.43 9.55
N LEU A 133 6.64 7.50 9.20
CA LEU A 133 5.70 6.91 10.15
C LEU A 133 6.32 5.80 10.99
N GLY A 134 5.76 5.68 12.19
CA GLY A 134 5.91 4.51 13.02
C GLY A 134 7.12 4.54 13.94
N ILE A 135 7.24 3.47 14.69
CA ILE A 135 8.31 3.20 15.64
C ILE A 135 8.41 1.69 15.74
N GLY A 136 9.63 1.17 15.80
CA GLY A 136 9.88 -0.25 15.99
C GLY A 136 10.01 -0.66 17.45
N ALA A 137 10.37 -1.91 17.68
CA ALA A 137 10.61 -2.47 19.01
C ALA A 137 11.86 -1.85 19.67
N ASP A 138 12.81 -1.39 18.84
CA ASP A 138 14.00 -0.65 19.27
C ASP A 138 13.72 0.77 19.81
N GLY A 139 12.48 1.28 19.68
CA GLY A 139 12.10 2.61 20.12
C GLY A 139 12.64 3.75 19.24
N VAL A 140 13.21 3.42 18.07
CA VAL A 140 13.73 4.39 17.10
C VAL A 140 12.63 4.71 16.08
N PRO A 141 12.32 6.00 15.83
CA PRO A 141 11.32 6.40 14.83
C PRO A 141 11.54 5.78 13.45
N GLY A 142 10.43 5.53 12.75
CA GLY A 142 10.38 4.83 11.47
C GLY A 142 9.93 3.37 11.65
N TYR A 143 8.97 2.92 10.84
CA TYR A 143 8.61 1.52 10.79
C TYR A 143 9.78 0.69 10.26
N PRO A 144 10.13 -0.42 10.93
CA PRO A 144 11.09 -1.35 10.38
C PRO A 144 10.47 -2.18 9.25
N LEU A 145 11.34 -2.71 8.38
CA LEU A 145 10.97 -3.75 7.45
C LEU A 145 10.83 -5.08 8.17
N ILE A 146 9.86 -5.88 7.75
CA ILE A 146 9.63 -7.25 8.18
C ILE A 146 9.81 -8.20 6.99
N SER A 147 10.26 -9.42 7.26
CA SER A 147 10.36 -10.48 6.25
C SER A 147 9.44 -11.64 6.60
N VAL A 148 8.48 -11.91 5.73
CA VAL A 148 7.51 -13.00 5.91
C VAL A 148 7.48 -13.90 4.69
N TYR A 149 6.82 -15.05 4.80
CA TYR A 149 6.57 -15.94 3.68
C TYR A 149 5.08 -16.10 3.45
N LEU A 150 4.66 -15.96 2.19
CA LEU A 150 3.30 -16.22 1.73
C LEU A 150 3.32 -17.33 0.68
N THR A 151 2.29 -18.17 0.65
CA THR A 151 2.17 -19.14 -0.44
C THR A 151 1.74 -18.44 -1.74
N GLY A 152 1.97 -19.06 -2.90
CA GLY A 152 1.50 -18.49 -4.18
C GLY A 152 -0.01 -18.24 -4.21
N LYS A 153 -0.80 -19.06 -3.49
CA LYS A 153 -2.23 -18.85 -3.30
C LYS A 153 -2.55 -17.61 -2.43
N GLU A 154 -1.73 -17.33 -1.43
CA GLU A 154 -1.84 -16.14 -0.59
C GLU A 154 -1.41 -14.88 -1.35
N LEU A 155 -0.39 -14.95 -2.21
CA LEU A 155 -0.04 -13.84 -3.11
C LEU A 155 -1.17 -13.50 -4.09
N LYS A 156 -1.82 -14.51 -4.69
CA LYS A 156 -3.06 -14.32 -5.48
C LYS A 156 -4.18 -13.69 -4.66
N THR A 157 -4.25 -14.04 -3.37
CA THR A 157 -5.24 -13.46 -2.44
C THR A 157 -4.90 -12.01 -2.11
N ALA A 158 -3.61 -11.65 -1.96
CA ALA A 158 -3.15 -10.28 -1.74
C ALA A 158 -3.48 -9.36 -2.93
N ALA A 159 -3.26 -9.84 -4.16
CA ALA A 159 -3.70 -9.11 -5.37
C ALA A 159 -5.23 -8.91 -5.40
N GLU A 160 -5.99 -9.93 -4.97
CA GLU A 160 -7.45 -9.84 -4.91
C GLU A 160 -7.93 -8.89 -3.81
N ILE A 161 -7.23 -8.85 -2.66
CA ILE A 161 -7.44 -7.84 -1.62
C ILE A 161 -7.26 -6.47 -2.26
N ASP A 162 -6.13 -6.18 -2.90
CA ASP A 162 -5.91 -4.87 -3.49
C ASP A 162 -7.02 -4.49 -4.48
N ALA A 163 -7.31 -5.35 -5.46
CA ALA A 163 -8.29 -5.09 -6.50
C ALA A 163 -9.72 -4.86 -5.94
N SER A 164 -10.10 -5.59 -4.90
CA SER A 164 -11.49 -5.61 -4.40
C SER A 164 -11.75 -4.72 -3.21
N VAL A 165 -10.72 -4.36 -2.44
CA VAL A 165 -10.85 -3.76 -1.11
C VAL A 165 -10.31 -2.33 -1.09
N SER A 166 -9.26 -2.02 -1.86
CA SER A 166 -8.53 -0.74 -1.80
C SER A 166 -9.36 0.48 -2.20
N ASP A 167 -10.39 0.33 -3.05
CA ASP A 167 -11.30 1.45 -3.36
C ASP A 167 -12.17 1.88 -2.16
N PHE A 168 -12.35 1.01 -1.16
CA PHE A 168 -13.08 1.32 0.08
C PHE A 168 -12.15 1.76 1.21
N MET A 169 -10.87 1.37 1.14
CA MET A 169 -9.82 1.74 2.08
C MET A 169 -8.59 2.11 1.27
N THR A 170 -8.56 3.36 0.82
CA THR A 170 -7.52 3.86 -0.11
C THR A 170 -6.12 3.71 0.44
N THR A 171 -5.96 3.72 1.76
CA THR A 171 -4.70 3.50 2.50
C THR A 171 -4.16 2.07 2.44
N ALA A 172 -4.98 1.10 2.02
CA ALA A 172 -4.59 -0.30 1.85
C ALA A 172 -4.19 -0.63 0.41
N ARG A 173 -4.15 0.37 -0.50
CA ARG A 173 -3.72 0.16 -1.89
C ARG A 173 -2.24 -0.21 -1.92
N LEU A 174 -1.94 -1.34 -2.55
CA LEU A 174 -0.61 -1.97 -2.51
C LEU A 174 0.20 -1.63 -3.77
N TYR A 175 1.43 -1.19 -3.60
CA TYR A 175 2.43 -1.04 -4.65
C TYR A 175 3.49 -2.10 -4.45
N CYS A 176 3.87 -2.77 -5.53
CA CYS A 176 4.64 -4.00 -5.44
C CYS A 176 5.92 -3.95 -6.27
N SER A 177 6.95 -4.60 -5.77
CA SER A 177 8.09 -5.08 -6.55
C SER A 177 8.00 -6.60 -6.64
N GLY A 178 8.32 -7.17 -7.79
CA GLY A 178 8.33 -8.62 -8.06
C GLY A 178 6.96 -9.27 -8.25
N LEU A 179 5.84 -8.65 -7.85
CA LEU A 179 4.48 -9.18 -8.05
C LEU A 179 3.67 -8.34 -9.04
N ASP A 180 3.35 -8.95 -10.17
CA ASP A 180 2.55 -8.34 -11.22
C ASP A 180 1.13 -8.91 -11.22
N PHE A 181 0.14 -8.04 -11.42
CA PHE A 181 -1.23 -8.48 -11.61
C PHE A 181 -2.06 -7.59 -12.53
N THR A 182 -3.01 -8.23 -13.20
CA THR A 182 -4.07 -7.56 -13.95
C THR A 182 -5.40 -7.75 -13.23
N TYR A 183 -6.19 -6.70 -13.13
CA TYR A 183 -7.54 -6.79 -12.58
C TYR A 183 -8.54 -5.96 -13.38
N ASN A 184 -9.80 -6.36 -13.32
CA ASN A 184 -10.89 -5.67 -14.00
C ASN A 184 -11.87 -5.10 -12.95
N PRO A 185 -12.03 -3.77 -12.85
CA PRO A 185 -12.85 -3.15 -11.81
C PRO A 185 -14.35 -3.43 -12.01
N ASN A 186 -14.79 -3.79 -13.22
CA ASN A 186 -16.18 -4.13 -13.53
C ASN A 186 -16.55 -5.58 -13.14
N ARG A 187 -15.56 -6.40 -12.74
CA ARG A 187 -15.81 -7.75 -12.23
C ARG A 187 -16.38 -7.73 -10.81
N MET A 188 -16.97 -8.86 -10.44
CA MET A 188 -17.51 -9.07 -9.11
C MET A 188 -16.42 -8.92 -8.04
N ILE A 189 -16.77 -8.28 -6.91
CA ILE A 189 -15.89 -8.18 -5.74
C ILE A 189 -15.40 -9.57 -5.32
N LEU A 190 -14.14 -9.64 -4.89
CA LEU A 190 -13.40 -10.86 -4.56
C LEU A 190 -13.15 -11.79 -5.76
N ASN A 191 -13.36 -11.32 -6.99
CA ASN A 191 -13.00 -12.01 -8.24
C ASN A 191 -12.64 -10.98 -9.33
N LYS A 192 -11.92 -9.92 -8.98
CA LYS A 192 -11.53 -8.87 -9.92
C LYS A 192 -10.23 -9.20 -10.65
N VAL A 193 -9.33 -9.94 -10.00
CA VAL A 193 -8.01 -10.25 -10.57
C VAL A 193 -8.14 -11.32 -11.66
N THR A 194 -7.55 -11.06 -12.82
CA THR A 194 -7.62 -11.92 -14.01
C THR A 194 -6.33 -12.70 -14.25
N ASP A 195 -5.20 -12.15 -13.80
CA ASP A 195 -3.85 -12.70 -13.97
C ASP A 195 -2.95 -12.21 -12.83
N VAL A 196 -2.08 -13.09 -12.31
CA VAL A 196 -1.07 -12.79 -11.27
C VAL A 196 0.15 -13.66 -11.52
N TYR A 197 1.32 -13.05 -11.54
CA TYR A 197 2.60 -13.73 -11.73
C TYR A 197 3.71 -12.95 -11.02
N LEU A 198 4.89 -13.57 -10.90
CA LEU A 198 6.09 -12.86 -10.47
C LEU A 198 6.91 -12.41 -11.67
N ASP A 199 7.63 -11.31 -11.55
CA ASP A 199 8.63 -10.86 -12.54
C ASP A 199 9.96 -10.60 -11.81
N ASP A 200 11.01 -11.32 -12.19
CA ASP A 200 12.36 -11.16 -11.64
C ASP A 200 13.18 -10.07 -12.36
N GLY A 201 12.52 -9.26 -13.20
CA GLY A 201 13.14 -8.27 -14.08
C GLY A 201 13.66 -8.85 -15.39
N THR A 202 13.61 -10.17 -15.57
CA THR A 202 14.07 -10.87 -16.78
C THR A 202 12.99 -11.72 -17.42
N GLN A 203 12.10 -12.32 -16.62
CA GLN A 203 11.04 -13.19 -17.10
C GLN A 203 9.86 -13.26 -16.14
N ARG A 204 8.69 -13.51 -16.73
CA ARG A 204 7.48 -13.92 -16.02
C ARG A 204 7.63 -15.32 -15.42
N ILE A 205 7.29 -15.45 -14.14
CA ILE A 205 7.29 -16.69 -13.36
C ILE A 205 5.89 -16.93 -12.80
N GLU A 206 5.30 -18.10 -13.11
CA GLU A 206 3.97 -18.47 -12.61
C GLU A 206 4.00 -18.84 -11.13
N LEU A 207 2.96 -18.39 -10.40
CA LEU A 207 2.80 -18.70 -8.98
C LEU A 207 2.30 -20.13 -8.75
N GLU A 208 3.10 -20.92 -8.04
CA GLU A 208 2.73 -22.24 -7.52
C GLU A 208 1.98 -22.09 -6.20
N ASP A 209 0.75 -22.61 -6.12
CA ASP A 209 -0.20 -22.31 -5.03
C ASP A 209 0.35 -22.62 -3.62
N ASP A 210 1.11 -23.71 -3.49
CA ASP A 210 1.63 -24.22 -2.22
C ASP A 210 3.11 -23.88 -1.97
N LYS A 211 3.79 -23.25 -2.94
CA LYS A 211 5.18 -22.78 -2.76
C LYS A 211 5.20 -21.53 -1.89
N LEU A 212 6.14 -21.44 -0.95
CA LEU A 212 6.41 -20.25 -0.16
C LEU A 212 7.32 -19.29 -0.93
N TYR A 213 6.98 -18.00 -0.86
CA TYR A 213 7.70 -16.89 -1.46
C TYR A 213 8.02 -15.87 -0.37
N ARG A 214 9.24 -15.35 -0.36
CA ARG A 214 9.70 -14.33 0.60
C ARG A 214 9.09 -12.99 0.23
N VAL A 215 8.38 -12.40 1.18
CA VAL A 215 7.73 -11.10 1.05
C VAL A 215 8.32 -10.13 2.06
N VAL A 216 8.72 -8.96 1.59
CA VAL A 216 9.19 -7.84 2.43
C VAL A 216 8.13 -6.75 2.43
N ALA A 217 7.84 -6.21 3.61
CA ALA A 217 6.95 -5.06 3.78
C ALA A 217 7.37 -4.27 5.02
N ASP A 218 6.81 -3.09 5.24
CA ASP A 218 6.93 -2.41 6.53
C ASP A 218 6.07 -3.09 7.61
N LEU A 219 6.45 -2.92 8.87
CA LEU A 219 5.75 -3.50 10.02
C LEU A 219 4.25 -3.11 10.08
N TYR A 220 3.89 -1.90 9.64
CA TYR A 220 2.49 -1.47 9.62
C TYR A 220 1.64 -2.33 8.69
N SER A 221 2.17 -2.70 7.52
CA SER A 221 1.51 -3.64 6.60
C SER A 221 1.17 -4.97 7.28
N GLY A 222 2.10 -5.54 8.07
CA GLY A 222 1.85 -6.76 8.84
C GLY A 222 0.73 -6.59 9.87
N GLN A 223 0.78 -5.48 10.63
CA GLN A 223 -0.22 -5.17 11.67
C GLN A 223 -1.63 -4.92 11.08
N MET A 224 -1.72 -4.43 9.85
CA MET A 224 -3.00 -4.13 9.18
C MET A 224 -3.71 -5.37 8.62
N LEU A 225 -3.08 -6.54 8.56
CA LEU A 225 -3.69 -7.75 8.02
C LEU A 225 -4.98 -8.18 8.72
N SER A 226 -5.09 -7.92 10.03
CA SER A 226 -6.31 -8.19 10.78
C SER A 226 -7.48 -7.32 10.31
N ALA A 227 -7.24 -6.02 10.08
CA ALA A 227 -8.27 -5.10 9.60
C ALA A 227 -8.76 -5.46 8.19
N VAL A 228 -7.85 -5.92 7.32
CA VAL A 228 -8.18 -6.42 5.98
C VAL A 228 -9.03 -7.69 6.07
N THR A 229 -8.64 -8.62 6.95
CA THR A 229 -9.39 -9.86 7.18
C THR A 229 -10.81 -9.57 7.65
N ASP A 230 -10.97 -8.65 8.60
CA ASP A 230 -12.27 -8.22 9.12
C ASP A 230 -13.14 -7.58 8.03
N MET A 231 -12.57 -6.71 7.19
CA MET A 231 -13.32 -6.05 6.12
C MET A 231 -13.76 -7.02 5.02
N SER A 232 -13.00 -8.09 4.80
CA SER A 232 -13.40 -9.18 3.90
C SER A 232 -14.39 -10.16 4.54
N TYR A 233 -14.84 -9.93 5.78
CA TYR A 233 -15.65 -10.87 6.57
C TYR A 233 -14.99 -12.26 6.72
N GLY A 234 -13.65 -12.29 6.79
CA GLY A 234 -12.85 -13.51 6.85
C GLY A 234 -12.73 -14.28 5.53
N LEU A 235 -13.21 -13.72 4.42
CA LEU A 235 -13.15 -14.37 3.10
C LEU A 235 -11.73 -14.31 2.50
N LEU A 236 -11.06 -13.17 2.65
CA LEU A 236 -9.67 -12.96 2.25
C LEU A 236 -8.83 -12.91 3.53
N SER A 237 -8.13 -14.00 3.81
CA SER A 237 -7.22 -14.11 4.95
C SER A 237 -5.85 -14.50 4.44
N LEU A 238 -4.84 -13.76 4.89
CA LEU A 238 -3.44 -14.05 4.69
C LEU A 238 -2.88 -14.54 6.02
N VAL A 239 -2.11 -15.61 6.00
CA VAL A 239 -1.43 -16.12 7.19
C VAL A 239 0.07 -16.03 6.93
N PRO A 240 0.74 -14.92 7.27
CA PRO A 240 2.19 -14.84 7.11
C PRO A 240 2.91 -15.95 7.88
N LYS A 241 4.00 -16.45 7.30
CA LYS A 241 4.76 -17.59 7.82
C LYS A 241 6.25 -17.28 7.92
N TYR A 242 6.93 -18.05 8.76
CA TYR A 242 8.37 -18.22 8.68
C TYR A 242 8.75 -19.02 7.41
N ALA A 243 10.03 -19.06 7.07
CA ALA A 243 10.56 -19.80 5.92
C ALA A 243 10.21 -21.30 5.92
N ASP A 244 10.01 -21.89 7.10
CA ASP A 244 9.62 -23.31 7.26
C ASP A 244 8.10 -23.55 7.12
N GLY A 245 7.31 -22.50 6.91
CA GLY A 245 5.85 -22.54 6.76
C GLY A 245 5.08 -22.43 8.08
N THR A 246 5.75 -22.29 9.22
CA THR A 246 5.10 -22.06 10.51
C THR A 246 4.44 -20.67 10.51
N PRO A 247 3.16 -20.53 10.91
CA PRO A 247 2.51 -19.22 11.02
C PRO A 247 3.21 -18.28 12.00
N ILE A 248 3.26 -17.00 11.64
CA ILE A 248 3.78 -15.92 12.50
C ILE A 248 2.65 -15.45 13.43
N GLU A 249 2.95 -15.36 14.72
CA GLU A 249 2.02 -14.81 15.73
C GLU A 249 2.37 -13.37 16.10
N ASP A 250 3.66 -13.01 16.08
CA ASP A 250 4.17 -11.68 16.36
C ASP A 250 5.05 -11.20 15.20
N PHE A 251 4.74 -10.04 14.62
CA PHE A 251 5.53 -9.48 13.52
C PHE A 251 6.84 -8.86 14.00
N GLU A 252 7.00 -8.59 15.29
CA GLU A 252 8.28 -8.13 15.85
C GLU A 252 9.38 -9.22 15.76
N ASP A 253 8.99 -10.50 15.77
CA ASP A 253 9.91 -11.65 15.64
C ASP A 253 10.56 -11.76 14.24
N VAL A 254 10.00 -11.05 13.25
CA VAL A 254 10.42 -11.09 11.85
C VAL A 254 10.88 -9.74 11.32
N ILE A 255 11.18 -8.80 12.22
CA ILE A 255 11.84 -7.55 11.87
C ILE A 255 13.22 -7.84 11.30
N ILE A 256 13.52 -7.21 10.17
CA ILE A 256 14.83 -7.30 9.52
C ILE A 256 15.79 -6.38 10.27
N THR A 257 16.94 -6.93 10.66
CA THR A 257 18.00 -6.19 11.32
C THR A 257 19.29 -6.25 10.55
N GLU A 258 20.05 -5.17 10.58
CA GLU A 258 21.41 -5.09 10.05
C GLU A 258 22.33 -4.55 11.15
N ASN A 259 23.45 -5.24 11.43
CA ASN A 259 24.37 -4.89 12.51
C ASN A 259 23.66 -4.71 13.88
N GLY A 260 22.59 -5.47 14.11
CA GLY A 260 21.79 -5.40 15.33
C GLY A 260 20.87 -4.18 15.46
N LYS A 261 20.70 -3.38 14.39
CA LYS A 261 19.70 -2.30 14.31
C LYS A 261 18.58 -2.70 13.36
N GLU A 262 17.37 -2.25 13.62
CA GLU A 262 16.26 -2.51 12.70
C GLU A 262 16.47 -1.74 11.38
N LEU A 263 16.25 -2.42 10.25
CA LEU A 263 16.30 -1.80 8.92
C LEU A 263 15.01 -1.00 8.72
N LYS A 264 15.09 0.33 8.73
CA LYS A 264 13.92 1.22 8.64
C LYS A 264 13.47 1.40 7.19
N ALA A 265 12.17 1.52 6.97
CA ALA A 265 11.61 1.70 5.63
C ALA A 265 12.14 2.97 4.92
N TRP A 266 12.22 4.10 5.62
CA TRP A 266 12.76 5.33 5.05
C TRP A 266 14.27 5.22 4.76
N ASP A 267 15.02 4.52 5.62
CA ASP A 267 16.46 4.26 5.44
C ASP A 267 16.69 3.36 4.21
N ALA A 268 15.84 2.34 4.01
CA ALA A 268 15.86 1.52 2.80
C ALA A 268 15.70 2.37 1.53
N ILE A 269 14.77 3.34 1.53
CA ILE A 269 14.58 4.27 0.41
C ILE A 269 15.80 5.17 0.23
N ALA A 270 16.37 5.71 1.32
CA ALA A 270 17.54 6.58 1.25
C ALA A 270 18.74 5.87 0.62
N ARG A 271 19.03 4.64 1.08
CA ARG A 271 20.10 3.79 0.53
C ARG A 271 19.89 3.46 -0.93
N TYR A 272 18.64 3.23 -1.35
CA TYR A 272 18.35 2.94 -2.74
C TYR A 272 18.59 4.15 -3.63
N MET A 273 18.17 5.34 -3.19
CA MET A 273 18.44 6.59 -3.91
C MET A 273 19.95 6.84 -4.07
N GLU A 274 20.71 6.67 -2.99
CA GLU A 274 22.18 6.82 -3.00
C GLU A 274 22.89 5.75 -3.85
N SER A 275 22.23 4.63 -4.14
CA SER A 275 22.82 3.52 -4.89
C SER A 275 22.81 3.70 -6.41
N PHE A 276 22.07 4.68 -6.92
CA PHE A 276 21.95 4.87 -8.36
C PHE A 276 23.27 5.30 -9.00
N GLU A 277 23.34 5.13 -10.32
CA GLU A 277 24.50 5.57 -11.09
C GLU A 277 24.54 7.11 -11.11
N ASP A 278 25.73 7.66 -10.88
CA ASP A 278 26.08 9.04 -11.20
C ASP A 278 26.35 9.12 -12.71
N THR A 279 25.37 9.60 -13.45
CA THR A 279 25.34 9.59 -14.93
C THR A 279 25.95 10.85 -15.55
N ASP A 280 26.15 11.92 -14.79
CA ASP A 280 26.73 13.18 -15.28
C ASP A 280 28.11 13.50 -14.68
N GLY A 281 28.55 12.74 -13.69
CA GLY A 281 29.89 12.73 -13.12
C GLY A 281 30.12 13.82 -12.07
N ASP A 282 29.06 14.36 -11.46
CA ASP A 282 29.15 15.42 -10.46
C ASP A 282 29.35 14.88 -9.02
N GLY A 283 29.24 13.57 -8.83
CA GLY A 283 29.38 12.88 -7.55
C GLY A 283 28.07 12.61 -6.82
N ILE A 284 26.91 12.91 -7.43
CA ILE A 284 25.57 12.67 -6.91
C ILE A 284 24.87 11.62 -7.78
N ALA A 285 24.14 10.70 -7.18
CA ALA A 285 23.40 9.68 -7.91
C ALA A 285 22.25 10.31 -8.72
N ASN A 286 21.88 9.78 -9.89
CA ASN A 286 20.72 10.28 -10.63
C ASN A 286 19.58 9.25 -10.62
N VAL A 287 18.35 9.71 -10.33
CA VAL A 287 17.16 8.85 -10.39
C VAL A 287 17.03 8.26 -11.81
N PRO A 288 16.95 6.93 -11.97
CA PRO A 288 16.90 6.31 -13.27
C PRO A 288 15.66 6.71 -14.08
N GLU A 289 15.85 6.95 -15.38
CA GLU A 289 14.77 7.18 -16.35
C GLU A 289 13.76 6.02 -16.40
N TYR A 290 14.13 4.83 -15.92
CA TYR A 290 13.22 3.71 -15.68
C TYR A 290 11.91 4.19 -15.01
N TYR A 291 12.02 5.00 -13.95
CA TYR A 291 10.87 5.48 -13.17
C TYR A 291 10.05 6.60 -13.86
N SER A 292 10.41 7.04 -15.07
CA SER A 292 9.61 8.02 -15.83
C SER A 292 8.35 7.43 -16.45
N THR A 293 8.20 6.11 -16.40
CA THR A 293 7.05 5.36 -16.93
C THR A 293 6.57 4.31 -15.93
N THR A 294 5.46 3.65 -16.24
CA THR A 294 4.98 2.48 -15.51
C THR A 294 5.46 1.20 -16.19
N HIS A 295 5.53 0.10 -15.44
CA HIS A 295 6.12 -1.17 -15.87
C HIS A 295 5.13 -2.33 -15.91
N TYR A 296 3.83 -2.02 -15.86
CA TYR A 296 2.74 -2.97 -15.93
C TYR A 296 2.64 -3.90 -14.71
N ARG A 297 3.22 -3.51 -13.57
CA ARG A 297 3.13 -4.23 -12.29
C ARG A 297 1.70 -4.30 -11.76
N LYS A 298 0.89 -3.27 -12.06
CA LYS A 298 -0.55 -3.25 -11.77
C LYS A 298 -1.35 -2.74 -12.96
N GLN A 299 -2.05 -3.64 -13.63
CA GLN A 299 -2.81 -3.32 -14.84
C GLN A 299 -4.32 -3.33 -14.63
N VAL A 300 -4.97 -2.24 -15.05
CA VAL A 300 -6.43 -2.12 -15.08
C VAL A 300 -6.97 -2.53 -16.44
N ASP A 301 -7.75 -3.60 -16.48
CA ASP A 301 -8.56 -4.00 -17.63
C ASP A 301 -9.99 -3.47 -17.45
N ASP A 302 -10.33 -2.33 -18.05
CA ASP A 302 -11.68 -1.75 -17.98
C ASP A 302 -12.69 -2.39 -18.98
N SER A 303 -12.40 -3.58 -19.52
CA SER A 303 -13.33 -4.28 -20.40
C SER A 303 -14.66 -4.57 -19.71
N ARG A 304 -15.77 -4.29 -20.42
CA ARG A 304 -17.14 -4.64 -20.01
C ARG A 304 -17.72 -5.82 -20.80
N ASN A 305 -16.89 -6.50 -21.58
CA ASN A 305 -17.33 -7.66 -22.34
C ASN A 305 -17.66 -8.82 -21.39
N ILE A 306 -18.79 -9.49 -21.61
CA ILE A 306 -19.28 -10.56 -20.73
C ILE A 306 -18.22 -11.66 -20.52
N VAL A 307 -17.44 -11.98 -21.56
CA VAL A 307 -16.38 -13.00 -21.48
C VAL A 307 -15.28 -12.59 -20.49
N ASP A 308 -14.85 -11.33 -20.53
CA ASP A 308 -13.79 -10.81 -19.65
C ASP A 308 -14.28 -10.70 -18.20
N LEU A 309 -15.58 -10.41 -18.02
CA LEU A 309 -16.23 -10.36 -16.71
C LEU A 309 -16.34 -11.73 -16.01
N VAL A 310 -16.25 -12.85 -16.75
CA VAL A 310 -16.40 -14.21 -16.20
C VAL A 310 -15.16 -15.09 -16.40
N LYS A 311 -14.07 -14.53 -16.95
CA LYS A 311 -12.82 -15.24 -17.24
C LYS A 311 -12.20 -15.76 -15.94
N ASN A 312 -11.66 -16.98 -15.89
CA ASN A 312 -10.97 -17.52 -14.71
C ASN A 312 -11.76 -17.36 -13.39
N PRO A 313 -12.96 -17.95 -13.26
CA PRO A 313 -13.76 -17.82 -12.04
C PRO A 313 -13.05 -18.46 -10.84
N ASN A 314 -12.88 -17.70 -9.77
CA ASN A 314 -12.28 -18.22 -8.53
C ASN A 314 -13.32 -18.87 -7.58
N LYS A 315 -12.86 -19.36 -6.42
CA LYS A 315 -13.71 -19.99 -5.40
C LYS A 315 -14.88 -19.10 -4.95
N PHE A 316 -14.69 -17.78 -4.91
CA PHE A 316 -15.72 -16.83 -4.47
C PHE A 316 -16.83 -16.68 -5.51
N THR A 317 -16.47 -16.73 -6.79
CA THR A 317 -17.46 -16.77 -7.88
C THR A 317 -18.39 -17.98 -7.72
N ALA A 318 -17.83 -19.16 -7.43
CA ALA A 318 -18.63 -20.37 -7.22
C ALA A 318 -19.56 -20.24 -6.00
N ILE A 319 -19.08 -19.65 -4.89
CA ILE A 319 -19.89 -19.38 -3.69
C ILE A 319 -21.04 -18.42 -4.02
N ILE A 320 -20.76 -17.29 -4.66
CA ILE A 320 -21.75 -16.25 -4.97
C ILE A 320 -22.79 -16.77 -5.97
N VAL A 321 -22.35 -17.45 -7.04
CA VAL A 321 -23.25 -18.11 -8.00
C VAL A 321 -24.13 -19.16 -7.30
N GLY A 322 -23.56 -19.93 -6.38
CA GLY A 322 -24.31 -20.87 -5.55
C GLY A 322 -25.39 -20.19 -4.71
N VAL A 323 -25.06 -19.11 -4.00
CA VAL A 323 -26.02 -18.32 -3.20
C VAL A 323 -27.13 -17.74 -4.07
N ILE A 324 -26.79 -17.17 -5.23
CA ILE A 324 -27.76 -16.63 -6.19
C ILE A 324 -28.68 -17.74 -6.68
N ALA A 325 -28.14 -18.93 -7.03
CA ALA A 325 -28.94 -20.07 -7.44
C ALA A 325 -29.92 -20.52 -6.35
N VAL A 326 -29.48 -20.58 -5.08
CA VAL A 326 -30.34 -20.89 -3.93
C VAL A 326 -31.44 -19.84 -3.74
N LEU A 327 -31.13 -18.55 -3.86
CA LEU A 327 -32.12 -17.47 -3.78
C LEU A 327 -33.14 -17.55 -4.90
N ILE A 328 -32.72 -17.82 -6.14
CA ILE A 328 -33.62 -18.03 -7.27
C ILE A 328 -34.57 -19.22 -7.00
N LEU A 329 -34.04 -20.34 -6.50
CA LEU A 329 -34.85 -21.51 -6.14
C LEU A 329 -35.84 -21.19 -5.02
N LEU A 330 -35.45 -20.41 -4.01
CA LEU A 330 -36.35 -19.91 -2.96
C LEU A 330 -37.48 -19.04 -3.52
N VAL A 331 -37.16 -18.10 -4.42
CA VAL A 331 -38.18 -17.27 -5.08
C VAL A 331 -39.16 -18.13 -5.88
N ILE A 332 -38.66 -19.08 -6.67
CA ILE A 332 -39.50 -20.02 -7.43
C ILE A 332 -40.39 -20.83 -6.48
N PHE A 333 -39.84 -21.33 -5.38
CA PHE A 333 -40.58 -22.10 -4.38
C PHE A 333 -41.72 -21.26 -3.76
N ILE A 334 -41.44 -20.01 -3.36
CA ILE A 334 -42.44 -19.07 -2.83
C ILE A 334 -43.56 -18.84 -3.86
N ILE A 335 -43.22 -18.60 -5.13
CA ILE A 335 -44.21 -18.42 -6.21
C ILE A 335 -45.11 -19.66 -6.35
N VAL A 336 -44.53 -20.86 -6.32
CA VAL A 336 -45.29 -22.12 -6.40
C VAL A 336 -46.20 -22.28 -5.18
N LEU A 337 -45.73 -21.92 -3.98
CA LEU A 337 -46.50 -22.00 -2.74
C LEU A 337 -47.69 -21.04 -2.76
N ILE A 338 -47.48 -19.80 -3.20
CA ILE A 338 -48.53 -18.80 -3.40
C ILE A 338 -49.55 -19.32 -4.43
N LYS A 339 -49.12 -19.84 -5.58
CA LYS A 339 -50.02 -20.44 -6.58
C LYS A 339 -50.86 -21.57 -5.99
N LYS A 340 -50.26 -22.47 -5.19
CA LYS A 340 -50.98 -23.55 -4.50
C LYS A 340 -52.00 -23.02 -3.50
N ILE A 341 -51.64 -22.01 -2.70
CA ILE A 341 -52.55 -21.38 -1.73
C ILE A 341 -53.72 -20.69 -2.44
N VAL A 342 -53.44 -19.88 -3.47
CA VAL A 342 -54.48 -19.19 -4.27
C VAL A 342 -55.43 -20.20 -4.92
N LYS A 343 -54.91 -21.29 -5.48
CA LYS A 343 -55.74 -22.37 -6.06
C LYS A 343 -56.64 -23.01 -5.01
N LYS A 344 -56.13 -23.27 -3.80
CA LYS A 344 -56.88 -23.85 -2.67
C LYS A 344 -57.95 -22.90 -2.12
N VAL A 345 -57.69 -21.60 -2.11
CA VAL A 345 -58.66 -20.56 -1.72
C VAL A 345 -59.76 -20.41 -2.79
N LYS A 346 -59.40 -20.37 -4.08
CA LYS A 346 -60.38 -20.35 -5.19
C LYS A 346 -61.26 -21.60 -5.21
N SER A 347 -60.69 -22.79 -4.99
CA SER A 347 -61.49 -24.03 -4.93
C SER A 347 -62.42 -24.09 -3.71
N ARG A 348 -62.08 -23.43 -2.59
CA ARG A 348 -62.96 -23.29 -1.43
C ARG A 348 -64.08 -22.26 -1.65
N LYS A 349 -63.82 -21.20 -2.43
CA LYS A 349 -64.85 -20.21 -2.83
C LYS A 349 -65.84 -20.75 -3.87
N MET A 350 -65.48 -21.74 -4.70
CA MET A 350 -66.41 -22.39 -5.64
C MET A 350 -67.21 -23.56 -5.03
N LYS A 351 -66.90 -23.95 -3.78
CA LYS A 351 -67.62 -25.00 -3.02
C LYS A 351 -68.57 -24.43 -1.95
N LYS A 352 -68.66 -23.10 -1.85
CA LYS A 352 -69.77 -22.37 -1.21
C LYS A 352 -70.56 -21.74 -2.34
#